data_AF-A0A945M470-F1
#
_entry.id   AF-A0A945M470-F1
#
_cell.length_a   1.000
_cell.length_b   1.000
_cell.length_c   1.000
_cell.angle_alpha   90.00
_cell.angle_beta   90.00
_cell.angle_gamma   90.00
#
_symmetry.space_group_name_H-M   'P 1'
#
loop_
_entity.id
_entity.type
_entity.pdbx_description
1 polymer ?
#
loop_
_entity_poly.entity_id
_entity_poly.type
_entity_poly.pdbx_seq_one_letter_code
_entity_poly.pdbx_strand_id
1 'polypeptide(L)'
;MNIFSRGGIEFVAVLLGITVSLGVDDMRNDAALGEMEKTALGVIRSDMIADTLTLYKRIEQNEKRLVNALSLVHYINEDTILNDEEVIKGLNGLIYFNPFQVNKSNYVSMIANAGKNIIQNHEVSIALSNIYEKGHTHAISTREIRLQMAYEYMEDFMSAGGFDKIPSRFNVQIEKLGSQREMFNKIVENKNFLARISSHIGNMSWMSGRYNTLLRRYRSTLKTVNAYIDEISN
;
A
#
# COMPACT_ATOMS: atom_id res chain seq x y z
N MET A 1 48.10 -37.39 49.19
CA MET A 1 47.78 -35.97 49.41
C MET A 1 46.56 -35.66 48.55
N ASN A 2 45.36 -35.61 49.15
CA ASN A 2 44.11 -35.39 48.42
C ASN A 2 44.01 -33.92 48.03
N ILE A 3 44.24 -33.61 46.76
CA ILE A 3 44.01 -32.29 46.15
C ILE A 3 42.50 -31.93 46.08
N PHE A 4 41.61 -32.88 46.38
CA PHE A 4 40.17 -32.66 46.58
C PHE A 4 39.84 -32.16 48.00
N SER A 5 40.62 -31.22 48.54
CA SER A 5 40.28 -30.54 49.80
C SER A 5 39.09 -29.60 49.55
N ARG A 6 38.19 -29.50 50.54
CA ARG A 6 36.88 -28.80 50.56
C ARG A 6 36.67 -27.61 49.58
N GLY A 7 37.67 -26.75 49.35
CA GLY A 7 37.57 -25.60 48.45
C GLY A 7 37.50 -25.92 46.93
N GLY A 8 38.00 -27.06 46.47
CA GLY A 8 37.92 -27.45 45.04
C GLY A 8 36.51 -27.87 44.61
N ILE A 9 35.75 -28.49 45.52
CA ILE A 9 34.36 -28.93 45.29
C ILE A 9 33.41 -27.72 45.35
N GLU A 10 33.65 -26.77 46.27
CA GLU A 10 32.89 -25.52 46.36
C GLU A 10 33.03 -24.64 45.11
N PHE A 11 34.25 -24.53 44.55
CA PHE A 11 34.47 -23.79 43.30
C PHE A 11 33.69 -24.38 42.12
N VAL A 12 33.68 -25.71 41.97
CA VAL A 12 32.94 -26.40 40.91
C VAL A 12 31.43 -26.23 41.08
N ALA A 13 30.91 -26.29 42.31
CA ALA A 13 29.49 -26.08 42.60
C ALA A 13 29.03 -24.64 42.29
N VAL A 14 29.84 -23.63 42.62
CA VAL A 14 29.56 -22.23 42.27
C VAL A 14 29.56 -22.03 40.76
N LEU A 15 30.52 -22.62 40.06
CA LEU A 15 30.63 -22.50 38.60
C LEU A 15 29.45 -23.17 37.89
N LEU A 16 29.04 -24.36 38.35
CA LEU A 16 27.81 -25.02 37.89
C LEU A 16 26.55 -24.19 38.19
N GLY A 17 26.47 -23.56 39.37
CA GLY A 17 25.36 -22.68 39.72
C GLY A 17 25.25 -21.47 38.79
N ILE A 18 26.38 -20.84 38.45
CA ILE A 18 26.43 -19.72 37.49
C ILE A 18 26.07 -20.20 36.08
N THR A 19 26.62 -21.32 35.61
CA THR A 19 26.31 -21.87 34.28
C THR A 19 24.84 -22.26 34.14
N VAL A 20 24.26 -22.89 35.17
CA VAL A 20 22.82 -23.23 35.20
C VAL A 20 21.97 -21.96 35.25
N SER A 21 22.35 -20.96 36.06
CA SER A 21 21.62 -19.68 36.11
C SER A 21 21.63 -18.95 34.76
N LEU A 22 22.80 -18.87 34.12
CA LEU A 22 22.93 -18.27 32.79
C LEU A 22 22.11 -19.04 31.74
N GLY A 23 22.16 -20.37 31.77
CA GLY A 23 21.35 -21.19 30.87
C GLY A 23 19.84 -20.99 31.07
N VAL A 24 19.38 -20.85 32.31
CA VAL A 24 17.97 -20.56 32.62
C VAL A 24 17.58 -19.15 32.16
N ASP A 25 18.44 -18.15 32.37
CA ASP A 25 18.17 -16.77 31.94
C ASP A 25 18.14 -16.65 30.41
N ASP A 26 19.05 -17.33 29.70
CA ASP A 26 19.05 -17.41 28.23
C ASP A 26 17.77 -18.08 27.71
N MET A 27 17.38 -19.22 28.29
CA MET A 27 16.13 -19.90 27.92
C MET A 27 14.88 -19.03 28.14
N ARG A 28 14.83 -18.26 29.23
CA ARG A 28 13.71 -17.35 29.52
C ARG A 28 13.69 -16.17 28.55
N ASN A 29 14.85 -15.65 28.18
CA ASN A 29 14.98 -14.60 27.19
C ASN A 29 14.55 -15.09 25.80
N ASP A 30 14.95 -16.30 25.40
CA ASP A 30 14.58 -16.89 24.12
C ASP A 30 13.08 -17.18 24.03
N ALA A 31 12.47 -17.71 25.09
CA ALA A 31 11.03 -17.91 25.16
C ALA A 31 10.26 -16.58 25.06
N ALA A 32 10.72 -15.53 25.76
CA ALA A 32 10.12 -14.21 25.69
C ALA A 32 10.24 -13.59 24.28
N LEU A 33 11.39 -13.78 23.62
CA LEU A 33 11.60 -13.33 22.24
C LEU A 33 10.70 -14.08 21.26
N GLY A 34 10.52 -15.40 21.42
CA GLY A 34 9.63 -16.20 20.58
C GLY A 34 8.16 -15.77 20.70
N GLU A 35 7.68 -15.46 21.90
CA GLU A 35 6.31 -14.94 22.07
C GLU A 35 6.13 -13.53 21.49
N MET A 36 7.14 -12.67 21.61
CA MET A 36 7.15 -11.35 20.96
C MET A 36 7.13 -11.47 19.43
N GLU A 37 7.90 -12.41 18.88
CA GLU A 37 7.94 -12.70 17.44
C GLU A 37 6.58 -13.18 16.92
N LYS A 38 5.98 -14.17 17.58
CA LYS A 38 4.63 -14.68 17.24
C LYS A 38 3.59 -13.56 17.25
N THR A 39 3.62 -12.73 18.28
CA THR A 39 2.70 -11.60 18.43
C THR A 39 2.89 -10.59 17.30
N ALA A 40 4.13 -10.19 17.01
CA ALA A 40 4.44 -9.25 15.93
C ALA A 40 4.04 -9.80 14.56
N LEU A 41 4.37 -11.05 14.26
CA LEU A 41 4.01 -11.71 13.00
C LEU A 41 2.49 -11.85 12.83
N GLY A 42 1.76 -12.17 13.91
CA GLY A 42 0.30 -12.24 13.89
C GLY A 42 -0.37 -10.91 13.53
N VAL A 43 0.07 -9.82 14.16
CA VAL A 43 -0.44 -8.46 13.88
C VAL A 43 -0.08 -8.03 12.45
N ILE A 44 1.17 -8.19 12.05
CA ILE A 44 1.64 -7.77 10.72
C ILE A 44 0.98 -8.58 9.61
N ARG A 45 0.78 -9.89 9.80
CA ARG A 45 0.00 -10.72 8.89
C ARG A 45 -1.41 -10.19 8.70
N SER A 46 -2.08 -9.79 9.78
CA SER A 46 -3.42 -9.21 9.71
C SER A 46 -3.43 -7.91 8.91
N ASP A 47 -2.47 -7.01 9.15
CA ASP A 47 -2.32 -5.77 8.38
C ASP A 47 -2.08 -6.06 6.89
N MET A 48 -1.19 -7.00 6.58
CA MET A 48 -0.91 -7.40 5.20
C MET A 48 -2.13 -7.96 4.46
N ILE A 49 -2.99 -8.71 5.15
CA ILE A 49 -4.25 -9.21 4.59
C ILE A 49 -5.20 -8.03 4.30
N ALA A 50 -5.36 -7.11 5.24
CA ALA A 50 -6.20 -5.92 5.07
C ALA A 50 -5.69 -5.03 3.92
N ASP A 51 -4.37 -4.84 3.82
CA ASP A 51 -3.71 -4.11 2.74
C ASP A 51 -3.90 -4.80 1.39
N THR A 52 -3.82 -6.13 1.34
CA THR A 52 -4.10 -6.93 0.12
C THR A 52 -5.53 -6.73 -0.36
N LEU A 53 -6.51 -6.77 0.54
CA LEU A 53 -7.92 -6.53 0.21
C LEU A 53 -8.16 -5.10 -0.29
N THR A 54 -7.51 -4.14 0.34
CA THR A 54 -7.58 -2.73 -0.07
C THR A 54 -6.95 -2.54 -1.44
N LEU A 55 -5.76 -3.10 -1.70
CA LEU A 55 -5.10 -3.09 -2.99
C LEU A 55 -5.98 -3.67 -4.10
N TYR A 56 -6.61 -4.82 -3.84
CA TYR A 56 -7.51 -5.45 -4.80
C TYR A 56 -8.67 -4.50 -5.19
N LYS A 57 -9.34 -3.91 -4.20
CA LYS A 57 -10.40 -2.92 -4.43
C LYS A 57 -9.90 -1.70 -5.20
N ARG A 58 -8.67 -1.23 -4.94
CA ARG A 58 -8.07 -0.10 -5.68
C ARG A 58 -7.77 -0.44 -7.12
N ILE A 59 -7.25 -1.63 -7.39
CA ILE A 59 -6.98 -2.11 -8.75
C ILE A 59 -8.30 -2.15 -9.54
N GLU A 60 -9.33 -2.79 -8.99
CA GLU A 60 -10.65 -2.87 -9.65
C GLU A 60 -11.26 -1.48 -9.91
N GLN A 61 -11.18 -0.56 -8.94
CA GLN A 61 -11.65 0.81 -9.11
C GLN A 61 -10.87 1.57 -10.18
N ASN A 62 -9.54 1.38 -10.25
CA ASN A 62 -8.71 2.03 -11.26
C ASN A 62 -8.97 1.48 -12.66
N GLU A 63 -9.18 0.17 -12.79
CA GLU A 63 -9.54 -0.47 -14.06
C GLU A 63 -10.89 0.06 -14.58
N LYS A 64 -11.92 0.13 -13.73
CA LYS A 64 -13.21 0.72 -14.10
C LYS A 64 -13.08 2.18 -14.55
N ARG A 65 -12.28 2.98 -13.84
CA ARG A 65 -12.02 4.37 -14.20
C ARG A 65 -11.26 4.51 -15.51
N LEU A 66 -10.29 3.62 -15.76
CA LEU A 66 -9.55 3.58 -17.01
C LEU A 66 -10.48 3.26 -18.18
N VAL A 67 -11.37 2.29 -18.04
CA VAL A 67 -12.40 1.98 -19.05
C VAL A 67 -13.27 3.20 -19.33
N ASN A 68 -13.79 3.86 -18.29
CA ASN A 68 -14.61 5.06 -18.47
C ASN A 68 -13.84 6.20 -19.18
N ALA A 69 -12.57 6.41 -18.82
CA ALA A 69 -11.73 7.42 -19.45
C ALA A 69 -11.44 7.09 -20.93
N LEU A 70 -11.24 5.82 -21.27
CA LEU A 70 -11.08 5.37 -22.65
C LEU A 70 -12.38 5.55 -23.46
N SER A 71 -13.54 5.24 -22.89
CA SER A 71 -14.84 5.51 -23.51
C SER A 71 -15.01 7.01 -23.81
N LEU A 72 -14.57 7.88 -22.89
CA LEU A 72 -14.58 9.32 -23.11
C LEU A 72 -13.70 9.73 -24.30
N VAL A 73 -12.50 9.14 -24.43
CA VAL A 73 -11.63 9.41 -25.59
C VAL A 73 -12.28 8.97 -26.89
N HIS A 74 -12.89 7.79 -26.94
CA HIS A 74 -13.63 7.34 -28.12
C HIS A 74 -14.79 8.29 -28.45
N TYR A 75 -15.47 8.82 -27.44
CA TYR A 75 -16.54 9.79 -27.63
C TYR A 75 -16.03 11.11 -28.22
N ILE A 76 -14.88 11.60 -27.72
CA ILE A 76 -14.20 12.78 -28.25
C ILE A 76 -13.79 12.60 -29.71
N ASN A 77 -13.35 11.39 -30.07
CA ASN A 77 -12.96 11.05 -31.44
C ASN A 77 -14.16 10.74 -32.35
N GLU A 78 -15.39 10.88 -31.86
CA GLU A 78 -16.62 10.53 -32.59
C GLU A 78 -16.72 9.03 -32.96
N ASP A 79 -15.92 8.17 -32.32
CA ASP A 79 -15.92 6.71 -32.53
C ASP A 79 -17.09 6.02 -31.81
N THR A 80 -17.72 6.70 -30.84
CA THR A 80 -18.85 6.19 -30.05
C THR A 80 -19.79 7.31 -29.64
N ILE A 81 -20.99 6.98 -29.17
CA ILE A 81 -21.96 7.91 -28.59
C ILE A 81 -22.10 7.58 -27.12
N LEU A 82 -21.94 8.58 -26.25
CA LEU A 82 -22.19 8.46 -24.82
C LEU A 82 -23.38 9.32 -24.43
N ASN A 83 -24.16 8.84 -23.46
CA ASN A 83 -25.14 9.67 -22.77
C ASN A 83 -24.45 10.56 -21.70
N ASP A 84 -25.18 11.53 -21.16
CA ASP A 84 -24.67 12.47 -20.17
C ASP A 84 -24.06 11.78 -18.93
N GLU A 85 -24.69 10.69 -18.44
CA GLU A 85 -24.18 9.93 -17.30
C GLU A 85 -22.83 9.27 -17.61
N GLU A 86 -22.65 8.73 -18.80
CA GLU A 86 -21.43 8.09 -19.26
C GLU A 86 -20.30 9.11 -19.48
N VAL A 87 -20.60 10.29 -20.03
CA VAL A 87 -19.66 11.41 -20.13
C VAL A 87 -19.17 11.83 -18.73
N ILE A 88 -20.10 11.96 -17.77
CA ILE A 88 -19.76 12.26 -16.37
C ILE A 88 -18.87 11.18 -15.76
N LYS A 89 -19.16 9.89 -15.99
CA LYS A 89 -18.33 8.78 -15.51
C LYS A 89 -16.92 8.84 -16.09
N GLY A 90 -16.77 9.20 -17.37
CA GLY A 90 -15.49 9.39 -18.04
C GLY A 90 -14.67 10.52 -17.41
N LEU A 91 -15.28 11.70 -17.24
CA LEU A 91 -14.66 12.85 -16.59
C LEU A 91 -14.24 12.54 -15.14
N ASN A 92 -15.11 11.86 -14.39
CA ASN A 92 -14.80 11.41 -13.04
C ASN A 92 -13.65 10.39 -12.99
N GLY A 93 -13.51 9.55 -14.03
CA GLY A 93 -12.39 8.61 -14.16
C GLY A 93 -11.03 9.32 -14.23
N LEU A 94 -11.00 10.51 -14.83
CA LEU A 94 -9.79 11.32 -14.99
C LEU A 94 -9.46 12.12 -13.72
N ILE A 95 -10.48 12.68 -13.05
CA ILE A 95 -10.32 13.55 -11.86
C ILE A 95 -10.13 12.74 -10.56
N TYR A 96 -10.91 11.68 -10.36
CA TYR A 96 -10.98 11.03 -9.06
C TYR A 96 -10.00 9.87 -8.94
N PHE A 97 -9.08 10.02 -8.00
CA PHE A 97 -8.16 8.98 -7.61
C PHE A 97 -8.19 8.77 -6.10
N ASN A 98 -8.10 7.51 -5.69
CA ASN A 98 -7.97 7.18 -4.28
C ASN A 98 -6.70 6.33 -4.11
N PRO A 99 -5.56 6.95 -3.73
CA PRO A 99 -4.31 6.24 -3.61
C PRO A 99 -4.40 5.12 -2.58
N PHE A 100 -3.75 4.00 -2.88
CA PHE A 100 -3.41 3.04 -1.86
C PHE A 100 -2.44 3.66 -0.85
N GLN A 101 -2.70 3.47 0.44
CA GLN A 101 -1.85 3.90 1.53
C GLN A 101 -1.48 2.67 2.34
N VAL A 102 -0.18 2.41 2.45
CA VAL A 102 0.33 1.33 3.30
C VAL A 102 0.25 1.79 4.75
N ASN A 103 -0.39 1.00 5.61
CA ASN A 103 -0.28 1.21 7.04
C ASN A 103 0.96 0.49 7.58
N LYS A 104 1.99 1.25 7.98
CA LYS A 104 3.24 0.70 8.53
C LYS A 104 3.39 0.86 10.05
N SER A 105 2.36 1.33 10.76
CA SER A 105 2.48 1.67 12.19
C SER A 105 2.91 0.48 13.04
N ASN A 106 2.31 -0.68 12.80
CA ASN A 106 2.60 -1.90 13.56
C ASN A 106 3.98 -2.46 13.18
N TYR A 107 4.34 -2.48 11.89
CA TYR A 107 5.70 -2.84 11.46
C TYR A 107 6.77 -1.96 12.14
N VAL A 108 6.57 -0.65 12.16
CA VAL A 108 7.54 0.27 12.77
C VAL A 108 7.64 0.08 14.27
N SER A 109 6.50 0.00 14.97
CA SER A 109 6.46 -0.13 16.43
C SER A 109 6.93 -1.48 16.94
N MET A 110 6.63 -2.56 16.21
CA MET A 110 6.87 -3.94 16.66
C MET A 110 8.12 -4.58 16.06
N ILE A 111 8.68 -4.03 14.98
CA ILE A 111 9.89 -4.59 14.34
C ILE A 111 10.97 -3.53 14.23
N ALA A 112 10.75 -2.46 13.47
CA ALA A 112 11.82 -1.54 13.09
C ALA A 112 12.44 -0.81 14.30
N ASN A 113 11.62 -0.43 15.29
CA ASN A 113 12.05 0.32 16.46
C ASN A 113 12.25 -0.54 17.71
N ALA A 114 12.06 -1.85 17.63
CA ALA A 114 12.06 -2.71 18.80
C ALA A 114 13.44 -2.89 19.47
N GLY A 115 14.52 -2.35 18.88
CA GLY A 115 15.88 -2.40 19.43
C GLY A 115 16.53 -3.80 19.43
N LYS A 116 15.73 -4.87 19.30
CA LYS A 116 16.14 -6.25 19.04
C LYS A 116 15.54 -6.71 17.71
N ASN A 117 16.26 -7.55 16.95
CA ASN A 117 15.69 -8.26 15.80
C ASN A 117 14.65 -9.26 16.30
N ILE A 118 13.42 -8.79 16.51
CA ILE A 118 12.30 -9.63 16.98
C ILE A 118 11.99 -10.72 15.97
N ILE A 119 12.20 -10.47 14.68
CA ILE A 119 12.09 -11.50 13.65
C ILE A 119 13.42 -12.25 13.55
N GLN A 120 13.45 -13.49 14.04
CA GLN A 120 14.62 -14.36 14.04
C GLN A 120 14.87 -14.96 12.66
N ASN A 121 13.82 -15.22 11.88
CA ASN A 121 13.97 -15.74 10.53
C ASN A 121 14.40 -14.65 9.53
N HIS A 122 15.59 -14.85 8.94
CA HIS A 122 16.18 -13.89 8.01
C HIS A 122 15.36 -13.69 6.73
N GLU A 123 14.78 -14.76 6.18
CA GLU A 123 13.96 -14.69 4.98
C GLU A 123 12.68 -13.87 5.22
N VAL A 124 12.01 -14.11 6.34
CA VAL A 124 10.82 -13.36 6.77
C VAL A 124 11.16 -11.89 6.99
N SER A 125 12.28 -11.60 7.67
CA SER A 125 12.75 -10.23 7.92
C SER A 125 12.97 -9.47 6.61
N ILE A 126 13.68 -10.07 5.64
CA ILE A 126 13.87 -9.49 4.31
C ILE A 126 12.54 -9.29 3.59
N ALA A 127 11.65 -10.29 3.64
CA ALA A 127 10.37 -10.24 2.95
C ALA A 127 9.48 -9.10 3.49
N LEU A 128 9.50 -8.84 4.80
CA LEU A 128 8.79 -7.74 5.45
C LEU A 128 9.42 -6.38 5.13
N SER A 129 10.75 -6.22 5.22
CA SER A 129 11.44 -4.98 4.84
C SER A 129 11.16 -4.58 3.39
N ASN A 130 11.15 -5.56 2.46
CA ASN A 130 10.82 -5.30 1.07
C ASN A 130 9.40 -4.72 0.86
N ILE A 131 8.45 -5.01 1.75
CA ILE A 131 7.10 -4.43 1.75
C ILE A 131 7.09 -3.06 2.42
N TYR A 132 7.51 -2.99 3.68
CA TYR A 132 7.26 -1.83 4.54
C TYR A 132 8.29 -0.71 4.40
N GLU A 133 9.49 -1.00 3.89
CA GLU A 133 10.51 0.02 3.66
C GLU A 133 10.60 0.35 2.17
N LYS A 134 10.88 -0.65 1.34
CA LYS A 134 11.02 -0.44 -0.12
C LYS A 134 9.67 -0.25 -0.80
N GLY A 135 8.70 -1.11 -0.52
CA GLY A 135 7.36 -1.06 -1.11
C GLY A 135 6.59 0.21 -0.73
N HIS A 136 6.71 0.64 0.53
CA HIS A 136 6.10 1.86 1.05
C HIS A 136 6.60 3.13 0.32
N THR A 137 7.90 3.27 0.12
CA THR A 137 8.47 4.41 -0.63
C THR A 137 7.90 4.50 -2.05
N HIS A 138 7.77 3.34 -2.71
CA HIS A 138 7.14 3.29 -4.04
C HIS A 138 5.66 3.66 -4.00
N ALA A 139 4.91 3.23 -2.97
CA ALA A 139 3.49 3.57 -2.82
C ALA A 139 3.29 5.09 -2.59
N ILE A 140 4.16 5.73 -1.81
CA ILE A 140 4.14 7.18 -1.59
C ILE A 140 4.41 7.95 -2.88
N SER A 141 5.51 7.64 -3.59
CA SER A 141 5.85 8.37 -4.81
C SER A 141 4.76 8.23 -5.88
N THR A 142 4.20 7.03 -6.00
CA THR A 142 3.05 6.71 -6.85
C THR A 142 1.83 7.56 -6.48
N ARG A 143 1.54 7.75 -5.18
CA ARG A 143 0.47 8.63 -4.69
C ARG A 143 0.71 10.10 -5.07
N GLU A 144 1.91 10.62 -4.81
CA GLU A 144 2.25 12.03 -5.02
C GLU A 144 2.14 12.41 -6.50
N ILE A 145 2.75 11.59 -7.37
CA ILE A 145 2.67 11.73 -8.82
C ILE A 145 1.20 11.77 -9.27
N ARG A 146 0.34 10.93 -8.70
CA ARG A 146 -1.07 10.88 -9.11
C ARG A 146 -1.91 12.02 -8.57
N LEU A 147 -1.65 12.49 -7.36
CA LEU A 147 -2.30 13.70 -6.84
C LEU A 147 -1.94 14.91 -7.70
N GLN A 148 -0.66 15.07 -8.03
CA GLN A 148 -0.19 16.15 -8.89
C GLN A 148 -0.90 16.12 -10.26
N MET A 149 -0.98 14.96 -10.90
CA MET A 149 -1.73 14.81 -12.15
C MET A 149 -3.21 15.19 -12.02
N ALA A 150 -3.89 14.74 -10.95
CA ALA A 150 -5.29 15.07 -10.76
C ALA A 150 -5.51 16.59 -10.65
N TYR A 151 -4.59 17.29 -9.98
CA TYR A 151 -4.60 18.75 -9.91
C TYR A 151 -4.37 19.40 -11.28
N GLU A 152 -3.38 18.95 -12.05
CA GLU A 152 -3.10 19.50 -13.38
C GLU A 152 -4.30 19.33 -14.32
N TYR A 153 -4.87 18.12 -14.41
CA TYR A 153 -6.05 17.89 -15.25
C TYR A 153 -7.22 18.78 -14.85
N MET A 154 -7.40 18.98 -13.55
CA MET A 154 -8.44 19.84 -13.04
C MET A 154 -8.21 21.30 -13.42
N GLU A 155 -6.97 21.79 -13.35
CA GLU A 155 -6.59 23.13 -13.81
C GLU A 155 -6.88 23.31 -15.30
N ASP A 156 -6.51 22.35 -16.13
CA ASP A 156 -6.79 22.39 -17.58
C ASP A 156 -8.29 22.29 -17.87
N PHE A 157 -9.03 21.45 -17.13
CA PHE A 157 -10.48 21.32 -17.25
C PHE A 157 -11.19 22.63 -16.91
N MET A 158 -10.82 23.28 -15.81
CA MET A 158 -11.35 24.60 -15.43
C MET A 158 -10.99 25.66 -16.49
N SER A 159 -9.74 25.68 -16.94
CA SER A 159 -9.26 26.62 -17.96
C SER A 159 -9.94 26.44 -19.33
N ALA A 160 -10.42 25.23 -19.63
CA ALA A 160 -11.18 24.92 -20.84
C ALA A 160 -12.67 25.34 -20.76
N GLY A 161 -13.08 26.01 -19.68
CA GLY A 161 -14.47 26.42 -19.47
C GLY A 161 -15.31 25.38 -18.73
N GLY A 162 -14.66 24.46 -18.01
CA GLY A 162 -15.30 23.63 -16.98
C GLY A 162 -15.68 24.46 -15.74
N PHE A 163 -16.21 23.80 -14.70
CA PHE A 163 -16.76 24.50 -13.53
C PHE A 163 -15.68 25.12 -12.61
N ASP A 164 -15.93 26.35 -12.13
CA ASP A 164 -15.04 27.13 -11.24
C ASP A 164 -14.87 26.58 -9.81
N LYS A 165 -15.64 25.56 -9.38
CA LYS A 165 -15.55 24.97 -8.03
C LYS A 165 -15.68 23.45 -8.05
N ILE A 166 -14.76 22.78 -7.37
CA ILE A 166 -14.92 21.40 -6.94
C ILE A 166 -15.98 21.39 -5.83
N PRO A 167 -17.11 20.69 -5.97
CA PRO A 167 -18.00 20.49 -4.84
C PRO A 167 -17.27 19.62 -3.82
N SER A 168 -17.20 20.08 -2.58
CA SER A 168 -16.74 19.31 -1.44
C SER A 168 -17.63 18.07 -1.28
N ARG A 169 -17.20 16.95 -1.89
CA ARG A 169 -17.97 15.70 -2.01
C ARG A 169 -19.28 15.88 -2.79
N PHE A 170 -19.17 16.09 -4.10
CA PHE A 170 -20.16 15.71 -5.12
C PHE A 170 -21.66 15.78 -4.73
N ASN A 171 -22.13 16.96 -4.39
CA ASN A 171 -23.55 17.28 -4.48
C ASN A 171 -23.71 18.47 -5.44
N VAL A 172 -23.26 18.29 -6.69
CA VAL A 172 -23.74 19.17 -7.76
C VAL A 172 -25.21 18.81 -7.89
N GLN A 173 -26.09 19.60 -7.29
CA GLN A 173 -27.43 19.70 -7.81
C GLN A 173 -27.28 20.10 -9.28
N ILE A 174 -27.63 19.15 -10.14
CA ILE A 174 -27.59 19.15 -11.62
C ILE A 174 -28.41 20.33 -12.21
N GLU A 175 -29.07 21.12 -11.35
CA GLU A 175 -30.10 22.10 -11.65
C GLU A 175 -29.62 23.43 -12.24
N LYS A 176 -28.32 23.61 -12.50
CA LYS A 176 -27.79 24.80 -13.20
C LYS A 176 -27.00 24.48 -14.46
N LEU A 177 -27.44 23.49 -15.23
CA LEU A 177 -26.77 23.09 -16.46
C LEU A 177 -27.66 23.38 -17.66
N GLY A 178 -27.34 24.47 -18.37
CA GLY A 178 -27.41 24.44 -19.82
C GLY A 178 -26.59 23.23 -20.30
N SER A 179 -27.06 22.56 -21.37
CA SER A 179 -26.79 21.13 -21.60
C SER A 179 -25.33 20.74 -21.35
N GLN A 180 -25.10 19.74 -20.51
CA GLN A 180 -23.76 19.22 -20.18
C GLN A 180 -22.94 18.91 -21.44
N ARG A 181 -23.63 18.51 -22.50
CA ARG A 181 -23.12 18.34 -23.85
C ARG A 181 -22.48 19.60 -24.44
N GLU A 182 -23.07 20.77 -24.28
CA GLU A 182 -22.54 22.04 -24.82
C GLU A 182 -21.26 22.47 -24.09
N MET A 183 -21.22 22.33 -22.76
CA MET A 183 -19.99 22.54 -21.99
C MET A 183 -18.92 21.53 -22.39
N PHE A 184 -19.28 20.26 -22.52
CA PHE A 184 -18.34 19.23 -22.94
C PHE A 184 -17.78 19.49 -24.34
N ASN A 185 -18.63 19.85 -25.30
CA ASN A 185 -18.23 20.23 -26.65
C ASN A 185 -17.19 21.36 -26.63
N LYS A 186 -17.39 22.37 -25.78
CA LYS A 186 -16.43 23.47 -25.60
C LYS A 186 -15.09 23.02 -25.00
N ILE A 187 -15.13 22.10 -24.04
CA ILE A 187 -13.92 21.58 -23.38
C ILE A 187 -13.09 20.72 -24.34
N VAL A 188 -13.73 19.91 -25.17
CA VAL A 188 -13.03 19.02 -26.11
C VAL A 188 -12.45 19.79 -27.30
N GLU A 189 -12.91 21.00 -27.58
CA GLU A 189 -12.25 21.91 -28.53
C GLU A 189 -10.92 22.48 -27.99
N ASN A 190 -10.65 22.34 -26.68
CA ASN A 190 -9.41 22.82 -26.07
C ASN A 190 -8.25 21.85 -26.31
N LYS A 191 -7.31 22.26 -27.17
CA LYS A 191 -6.13 21.46 -27.53
C LYS A 191 -5.22 21.10 -26.34
N ASN A 192 -5.09 21.98 -25.35
CA ASN A 192 -4.26 21.71 -24.16
C ASN A 192 -4.90 20.63 -23.29
N PHE A 193 -6.23 20.69 -23.12
CA PHE A 193 -7.00 19.67 -22.44
C PHE A 193 -6.86 18.32 -23.14
N LEU A 194 -7.12 18.26 -24.46
CA LEU A 194 -6.99 17.03 -25.25
C LEU A 194 -5.58 16.43 -25.19
N ALA A 195 -4.54 17.26 -25.31
CA ALA A 195 -3.15 16.80 -25.28
C ALA A 195 -2.80 16.10 -23.95
N ARG A 196 -3.45 16.49 -22.84
CA ARG A 196 -3.19 15.92 -21.52
C ARG A 196 -4.02 14.68 -21.21
N ILE A 197 -5.20 14.50 -21.81
CA ILE A 197 -6.02 13.29 -21.61
C ILE A 197 -5.22 12.00 -21.87
N SER A 198 -4.49 11.95 -22.99
CA SER A 198 -3.67 10.78 -23.34
C SER A 198 -2.57 10.51 -22.32
N SER A 199 -1.92 11.57 -21.80
CA SER A 199 -0.93 11.44 -20.71
C SER A 199 -1.58 10.91 -19.44
N HIS A 200 -2.75 11.43 -19.07
CA HIS A 200 -3.48 11.01 -17.88
C HIS A 200 -3.90 9.55 -17.93
N ILE A 201 -4.36 9.07 -19.08
CA ILE A 201 -4.72 7.67 -19.34
C ILE A 201 -3.50 6.77 -19.31
N GLY A 202 -2.41 7.14 -20.00
CA GLY A 202 -1.16 6.39 -19.98
C GLY A 202 -0.64 6.20 -18.56
N ASN A 203 -0.71 7.26 -17.75
CA ASN A 203 -0.35 7.20 -16.35
C ASN A 203 -1.31 6.34 -15.50
N MET A 204 -2.63 6.38 -15.74
CA MET A 204 -3.59 5.48 -15.05
C MET A 204 -3.26 4.00 -15.29
N SER A 205 -2.91 3.65 -16.52
CA SER A 205 -2.49 2.30 -16.88
C SER A 205 -1.19 1.91 -16.16
N TRP A 206 -0.17 2.77 -16.21
CA TRP A 206 1.10 2.55 -15.51
C TRP A 206 0.92 2.33 -14.00
N MET A 207 0.09 3.15 -13.36
CA MET A 207 -0.25 3.06 -11.94
C MET A 207 -0.93 1.73 -11.59
N SER A 208 -1.85 1.28 -12.44
CA SER A 208 -2.52 -0.03 -12.26
C SER A 208 -1.53 -1.18 -12.34
N GLY A 209 -0.53 -1.10 -13.22
CA GLY A 209 0.59 -2.04 -13.27
C GLY A 209 1.45 -2.05 -12.00
N ARG A 210 1.69 -0.87 -11.41
CA ARG A 210 2.40 -0.75 -10.12
C ARG A 210 1.62 -1.39 -8.98
N TYR A 211 0.31 -1.16 -8.87
CA TYR A 211 -0.52 -1.76 -7.83
C TYR A 211 -0.62 -3.28 -7.97
N ASN A 212 -0.74 -3.80 -9.19
CA ASN A 212 -0.68 -5.23 -9.45
C ASN A 212 0.67 -5.85 -9.05
N THR A 213 1.77 -5.13 -9.28
CA THR A 213 3.11 -5.56 -8.83
C THR A 213 3.23 -5.57 -7.32
N LEU A 214 2.70 -4.55 -6.64
CA LEU A 214 2.68 -4.48 -5.18
C LEU A 214 1.82 -5.61 -4.59
N LEU A 215 0.63 -5.87 -5.15
CA LEU A 215 -0.25 -6.96 -4.74
C LEU A 215 0.45 -8.33 -4.82
N ARG A 216 1.19 -8.59 -5.90
CA ARG A 216 1.99 -9.81 -6.05
C ARG A 216 3.06 -9.94 -4.96
N ARG A 217 3.72 -8.83 -4.61
CA ARG A 217 4.71 -8.81 -3.52
C ARG A 217 4.06 -9.12 -2.17
N TYR A 218 2.92 -8.48 -1.85
CA TYR A 218 2.16 -8.77 -0.62
C TYR A 218 1.80 -10.25 -0.51
N ARG A 219 1.27 -10.85 -1.59
CA ARG A 219 0.91 -12.28 -1.61
C ARG A 219 2.13 -13.19 -1.41
N SER A 220 3.25 -12.87 -2.05
CA SER A 220 4.49 -13.63 -1.87
C SER A 220 5.00 -13.55 -0.44
N THR A 221 5.06 -12.34 0.14
CA THR A 221 5.50 -12.15 1.52
C THR A 221 4.56 -12.82 2.51
N LEU A 222 3.24 -12.75 2.30
CA LEU A 222 2.26 -13.47 3.13
C LEU A 222 2.48 -14.98 3.11
N LYS A 223 2.86 -15.56 1.96
CA LYS A 223 3.19 -16.99 1.88
C LYS A 223 4.40 -17.32 2.76
N THR A 224 5.47 -16.54 2.66
CA THR A 224 6.68 -16.69 3.49
C THR A 224 6.37 -16.53 4.98
N VAL A 225 5.61 -15.49 5.36
CA VAL A 225 5.22 -15.25 6.76
C VAL A 225 4.34 -16.37 7.30
N ASN A 226 3.34 -16.83 6.55
CA ASN A 226 2.47 -17.92 7.00
C ASN A 226 3.25 -19.22 7.20
N ALA A 227 4.12 -19.59 6.25
CA ALA A 227 4.93 -20.81 6.37
C ALA A 227 5.80 -20.78 7.64
N TYR A 228 6.38 -19.63 7.97
CA TYR A 228 7.18 -19.48 9.17
C TYR A 228 6.34 -19.46 10.46
N ILE A 229 5.18 -18.81 10.45
CA ILE A 229 4.25 -18.87 11.60
C ILE A 229 3.86 -20.32 11.88
N ASP A 230 3.57 -21.11 10.85
CA ASP A 230 3.23 -22.53 10.99
C ASP A 230 4.43 -23.32 11.56
N GLU A 231 5.66 -23.01 11.15
CA GLU A 231 6.88 -23.63 11.68
C GLU A 231 7.07 -23.38 13.19
N ILE A 232 6.90 -22.14 13.65
CA ILE A 232 7.13 -21.77 15.06
C ILE A 232 5.93 -22.04 15.98
N SER A 233 4.79 -22.45 15.41
CA SER A 233 3.58 -22.79 16.15
C SER A 233 3.44 -24.29 16.45
N ASN A 234 4.23 -25.12 15.79
CA ASN A 234 4.35 -26.57 16.03
C ASN A 234 5.50 -26.88 16.98
#